data_AF-A0A9D6RNP4-F1
#
_entry.id   AF-A0A9D6RNP4-F1
#
_cell.length_a   1.000
_cell.length_b   1.000
_cell.length_c   1.000
_cell.angle_alpha   90.00
_cell.angle_beta   90.00
_cell.angle_gamma   90.00
#
_symmetry.space_group_name_H-M   'P 1'
#
loop_
_entity.id
_entity.type
_entity.pdbx_description
1 polymer ?
#
loop_
_entity_poly.entity_id
_entity_poly.type
_entity_poly.pdbx_seq_one_letter_code
_entity_poly.pdbx_strand_id
1 'polypeptide(L)'
;MGRSGVTLAEVVLAIGFLAVVMLSLLTVFTRLLGSQTQTAHQVVARCLAQRVLEEAVQDGPPLWGVADPTQPTTVELHVQDSETREKYTYWVRASLLRDAPPATPMGKLYLVEVEVTWWTDQPGQTRRETGKLSLKTGRAVYVEE
;
A
#
# COMPACT_ATOMS: atom_id res chain seq x y z
N MET A 1 39.90 16.57 47.84
CA MET A 1 40.06 15.93 46.51
C MET A 1 39.86 14.43 46.67
N GLY A 2 38.62 13.95 46.58
CA GLY A 2 38.32 12.53 46.66
C GLY A 2 38.54 11.89 45.28
N ARG A 3 39.60 11.08 45.13
CA ARG A 3 39.72 10.15 43.99
C ARG A 3 38.80 8.97 44.30
N SER A 4 37.55 9.01 43.83
CA SER A 4 36.68 7.84 43.80
C SER A 4 37.19 6.90 42.72
N GLY A 5 37.91 5.85 43.11
CA GLY A 5 38.25 4.75 42.22
C GLY A 5 36.96 4.03 41.83
N VAL A 6 36.70 3.90 40.53
CA VAL A 6 35.57 3.13 40.01
C VAL A 6 35.68 1.71 40.55
N THR A 7 34.65 1.23 41.24
CA THR A 7 34.67 -0.12 41.79
C THR A 7 34.52 -1.13 40.65
N LEU A 8 35.17 -2.29 40.75
CA LEU A 8 35.05 -3.35 39.72
C LEU A 8 33.58 -3.71 39.46
N ALA A 9 32.75 -3.68 40.51
CA ALA A 9 31.31 -3.90 40.42
C ALA A 9 30.58 -2.84 39.59
N GLU A 10 30.98 -1.57 39.71
CA GLU A 10 30.43 -0.47 38.92
C GLU A 10 30.79 -0.60 37.43
N VAL A 11 32.02 -1.04 37.11
CA VAL A 11 32.43 -1.31 35.72
C VAL A 11 31.59 -2.45 35.12
N VAL A 12 31.41 -3.54 35.86
CA VAL A 12 30.61 -4.68 35.39
C VAL A 12 29.15 -4.29 35.18
N LEU A 13 28.58 -3.48 36.10
CA LEU A 13 27.21 -2.99 35.99
C LEU A 13 27.04 -2.03 34.80
N ALA A 14 28.00 -1.13 34.59
CA ALA A 14 28.01 -0.22 33.45
C ALA A 14 28.07 -0.99 32.11
N ILE A 15 28.91 -2.03 32.02
CA ILE A 15 28.99 -2.90 30.83
C ILE A 15 27.67 -3.63 30.60
N GLY A 16 27.06 -4.18 31.65
CA GLY A 16 25.76 -4.84 31.56
C GLY A 16 24.65 -3.90 31.07
N PHE A 17 24.60 -2.68 31.62
CA PHE A 17 23.64 -1.67 31.19
C PHE A 17 23.86 -1.25 29.74
N LEU A 18 25.12 -1.06 29.33
CA LEU A 18 25.48 -0.73 27.97
C LEU A 18 25.07 -1.83 26.97
N ALA A 19 25.23 -3.10 27.35
CA ALA A 19 24.79 -4.22 26.53
C ALA A 19 23.26 -4.23 26.33
N VAL A 20 22.48 -3.98 27.38
CA VAL A 20 21.00 -3.90 27.28
C VAL A 20 20.58 -2.73 26.38
N VAL A 21 21.23 -1.57 26.52
CA VAL A 21 20.95 -0.39 25.67
C VAL A 21 21.25 -0.72 24.20
N MET A 22 22.39 -1.36 23.90
CA MET A 22 22.72 -1.77 22.53
C MET A 22 21.67 -2.71 21.92
N LEU A 23 21.26 -3.75 22.65
CA LEU A 23 20.24 -4.69 22.18
C LEU A 23 18.88 -4.02 21.94
N SER A 24 18.54 -3.06 22.80
CA SER A 24 17.32 -2.25 22.67
C SER A 24 17.38 -1.42 21.38
N LEU A 25 18.49 -0.74 21.13
CA LEU A 25 18.69 0.05 19.92
C LEU A 25 18.61 -0.80 18.65
N LEU A 26 19.29 -1.95 18.62
CA LEU A 26 19.23 -2.87 17.49
C LEU A 26 17.79 -3.28 17.16
N THR A 27 17.00 -3.62 18.19
CA THR A 27 15.59 -3.98 18.03
C THR A 27 14.77 -2.84 17.44
N VAL A 28 14.98 -1.60 17.90
CA VAL A 28 14.29 -0.42 17.37
C VAL A 28 14.70 -0.15 15.93
N PHE A 29 16.00 -0.24 15.61
CA PHE A 29 16.50 -0.04 14.25
C PHE A 29 15.91 -1.06 13.27
N THR A 30 15.84 -2.35 13.63
CA THR A 30 15.22 -3.37 12.77
C THR A 30 13.74 -3.07 12.51
N ARG A 31 13.00 -2.63 13.54
CA ARG A 31 11.58 -2.23 13.38
C ARG A 31 11.42 -1.01 12.49
N LEU A 32 12.29 -0.01 12.63
CA LEU A 32 12.29 1.17 11.78
C LEU A 32 12.56 0.83 10.31
N LEU A 33 13.54 -0.04 10.03
CA LEU A 33 13.83 -0.49 8.68
C LEU A 33 12.62 -1.19 8.04
N GLY A 34 11.96 -2.09 8.77
CA GLY A 34 10.75 -2.76 8.28
C GLY A 34 9.60 -1.80 7.96
N SER A 35 9.44 -0.73 8.77
CA SER A 35 8.40 0.29 8.54
C SER A 35 8.66 1.15 7.29
N GLN A 36 9.92 1.40 6.93
CA GLN A 36 10.26 2.15 5.72
C GLN A 36 9.91 1.36 4.46
N THR A 37 10.26 0.07 4.43
CA THR A 37 9.90 -0.82 3.32
C THR A 37 8.39 -0.84 3.10
N GLN A 38 7.60 -0.97 4.17
CA GLN A 38 6.14 -0.93 4.09
C GLN A 38 5.61 0.38 3.48
N THR A 39 6.22 1.52 3.84
CA THR A 39 5.85 2.83 3.29
C THR A 39 6.13 2.88 1.77
N ALA A 40 7.23 2.30 1.31
CA ALA A 40 7.56 2.24 -0.11
C ALA A 40 6.53 1.44 -0.92
N HIS A 41 6.10 0.25 -0.45
CA HIS A 41 5.04 -0.53 -1.13
C HIS A 41 3.72 0.24 -1.21
N GLN A 42 3.35 0.96 -0.14
CA GLN A 42 2.14 1.78 -0.15
C GLN A 42 2.21 2.91 -1.18
N VAL A 43 3.36 3.54 -1.35
CA VAL A 43 3.56 4.58 -2.37
C VAL A 43 3.43 3.97 -3.77
N VAL A 44 4.08 2.85 -4.05
CA VAL A 44 3.99 2.16 -5.35
C VAL A 44 2.56 1.72 -5.64
N ALA A 45 1.88 1.09 -4.68
CA ALA A 45 0.48 0.69 -4.82
C ALA A 45 -0.44 1.88 -5.07
N ARG A 46 -0.19 3.03 -4.44
CA ARG A 46 -0.97 4.26 -4.64
C ARG A 46 -0.75 4.87 -6.01
N CYS A 47 0.50 4.91 -6.49
CA CYS A 47 0.82 5.35 -7.84
C CYS A 47 0.17 4.42 -8.88
N LEU A 48 0.24 3.10 -8.67
CA LEU A 48 -0.42 2.14 -9.55
C LEU A 48 -1.94 2.33 -9.57
N ALA A 49 -2.57 2.41 -8.39
CA ALA A 49 -4.03 2.60 -8.28
C ALA A 49 -4.49 3.88 -8.96
N GLN A 50 -3.74 4.98 -8.78
CA GLN A 50 -4.08 6.27 -9.39
C GLN A 50 -3.92 6.23 -10.91
N ARG A 51 -2.83 5.64 -11.41
CA ARG A 51 -2.59 5.48 -12.84
C ARG A 51 -3.66 4.62 -13.50
N VAL A 52 -3.95 3.45 -12.93
CA VAL A 52 -5.00 2.55 -13.45
C VAL A 52 -6.36 3.23 -13.39
N LEU A 53 -6.66 4.01 -12.35
CA LEU A 53 -7.90 4.77 -12.28
C LEU A 53 -7.96 5.83 -13.39
N GLU A 54 -6.86 6.53 -13.66
CA GLU A 54 -6.81 7.54 -14.73
C GLU A 54 -7.00 6.91 -16.11
N GLU A 55 -6.30 5.81 -16.40
CA GLU A 55 -6.44 5.03 -17.63
C GLU A 55 -7.88 4.49 -17.77
N ALA A 56 -8.45 3.90 -16.72
CA ALA A 56 -9.82 3.38 -16.74
C ALA A 56 -10.85 4.46 -17.06
N VAL A 57 -10.70 5.66 -16.48
CA VAL A 57 -11.62 6.79 -16.76
C VAL A 57 -11.43 7.38 -18.15
N GLN A 58 -10.22 7.32 -18.72
CA GLN A 58 -9.98 7.73 -20.11
C GLN A 58 -10.63 6.76 -21.10
N ASP A 59 -10.53 5.46 -20.85
CA ASP A 59 -11.13 4.44 -21.71
C ASP A 59 -12.67 4.45 -21.63
N GLY A 60 -13.21 4.71 -20.45
CA GLY A 60 -14.65 4.87 -20.24
C GLY A 60 -15.44 3.55 -20.34
N PRO A 61 -16.78 3.63 -20.27
CA PRO A 61 -17.64 2.45 -20.35
C PRO A 61 -17.62 1.81 -21.75
N PRO A 62 -17.92 0.50 -21.88
CA PRO A 62 -18.41 -0.39 -20.81
C PRO A 62 -17.31 -1.14 -20.05
N LEU A 63 -16.09 -1.22 -20.60
CA LEU A 63 -15.03 -2.08 -20.08
C LEU A 63 -14.00 -1.33 -19.22
N TRP A 64 -13.96 0.01 -19.24
CA TRP A 64 -13.08 0.82 -18.38
C TRP A 64 -11.61 0.38 -18.41
N GLY A 65 -11.12 0.00 -19.59
CA GLY A 65 -9.73 -0.41 -19.82
C GLY A 65 -9.33 -1.81 -19.34
N VAL A 66 -10.28 -2.63 -18.85
CA VAL A 66 -10.01 -4.03 -18.46
C VAL A 66 -10.60 -5.03 -19.44
N ALA A 67 -9.85 -6.10 -19.74
CA ALA A 67 -10.30 -7.20 -20.58
C ALA A 67 -11.45 -8.00 -19.93
N ASP A 68 -11.39 -8.18 -18.61
CA ASP A 68 -12.44 -8.85 -17.83
C ASP A 68 -12.52 -8.19 -16.43
N PRO A 69 -13.64 -7.52 -16.07
CA PRO A 69 -13.82 -6.87 -14.77
C PRO A 69 -13.95 -7.87 -13.60
N THR A 70 -14.14 -9.16 -13.88
CA THR A 70 -14.20 -10.21 -12.85
C THR A 70 -12.83 -10.78 -12.50
N GLN A 71 -11.82 -10.57 -13.35
CA GLN A 71 -10.49 -11.12 -13.15
C GLN A 71 -9.48 -10.04 -12.70
N PRO A 72 -8.65 -10.34 -11.69
CA PRO A 72 -7.53 -9.48 -11.36
C PRO A 72 -6.51 -9.43 -12.49
N THR A 73 -5.91 -8.26 -12.67
CA THR A 73 -4.69 -8.13 -13.48
C THR A 73 -3.48 -8.05 -12.56
N THR A 74 -2.45 -8.84 -12.85
CA THR A 74 -1.19 -8.86 -12.08
C THR A 74 -0.09 -8.19 -12.87
N VAL A 75 0.63 -7.28 -12.22
CA VAL A 75 1.77 -6.54 -12.78
C VAL A 75 2.96 -6.70 -11.86
N GLU A 76 4.13 -6.84 -12.46
CA GLU A 76 5.40 -6.89 -11.75
C GLU A 76 6.05 -5.50 -11.75
N LEU A 77 6.25 -4.92 -10.57
CA LEU A 77 6.81 -3.58 -10.39
C LEU A 77 8.05 -3.63 -9.50
N HIS A 78 8.98 -2.72 -9.76
CA HIS A 78 10.11 -2.49 -8.87
C HIS A 78 9.70 -1.55 -7.73
N VAL A 79 10.19 -1.85 -6.53
CA VAL A 79 9.96 -1.01 -5.36
C VAL A 79 11.27 -0.32 -5.04
N GLN A 80 11.30 0.99 -5.28
CA GLN A 80 12.49 1.82 -5.07
C GLN A 80 13.68 1.33 -5.92
N ASP A 81 14.63 0.64 -5.28
CA ASP A 81 15.90 0.14 -5.86
C ASP A 81 16.03 -1.39 -5.65
N SER A 82 14.89 -2.07 -5.45
CA SER A 82 14.90 -3.52 -5.35
C SER A 82 15.25 -4.14 -6.70
N GLU A 83 16.35 -4.91 -6.76
CA GLU A 83 16.65 -5.75 -7.93
C GLU A 83 15.52 -6.76 -8.20
N THR A 84 14.78 -7.12 -7.15
CA THR A 84 13.63 -8.00 -7.21
C THR A 84 12.37 -7.25 -7.64
N ARG A 85 11.70 -7.76 -8.68
CA ARG A 85 10.35 -7.34 -9.03
C ARG A 85 9.35 -7.96 -8.08
N GLU A 86 8.42 -7.14 -7.62
CA GLU A 86 7.32 -7.59 -6.79
C GLU A 86 6.01 -7.60 -7.55
N LYS A 87 5.15 -8.57 -7.20
CA LYS A 87 3.84 -8.73 -7.81
C LYS A 87 2.82 -7.85 -7.10
N TYR A 88 2.16 -7.02 -7.89
CA TYR A 88 1.00 -6.23 -7.52
C TYR A 88 -0.19 -6.73 -8.32
N THR A 89 -1.30 -6.95 -7.65
CA THR A 89 -2.53 -7.41 -8.27
C THR A 89 -3.60 -6.34 -8.11
N TYR A 90 -4.33 -6.02 -9.16
CA TYR A 90 -5.37 -5.00 -9.11
C TYR A 90 -6.69 -5.44 -9.73
N TRP A 91 -7.78 -4.83 -9.24
CA TRP A 91 -9.14 -4.99 -9.73
C TRP A 91 -9.72 -3.62 -10.06
N VAL A 92 -10.38 -3.51 -11.21
CA VAL A 92 -11.17 -2.33 -11.60
C VAL A 92 -12.64 -2.70 -11.53
N ARG A 93 -13.42 -1.94 -10.77
CA ARG A 93 -14.86 -2.14 -10.62
C ARG A 93 -15.58 -0.83 -10.92
N ALA A 94 -16.45 -0.87 -11.93
CA ALA A 94 -17.35 0.24 -12.22
C ALA A 94 -18.77 -0.12 -11.75
N SER A 95 -19.41 0.78 -11.01
CA SER A 95 -20.80 0.63 -10.57
C SER A 95 -21.62 1.85 -11.01
N LEU A 96 -22.83 1.62 -11.53
CA LEU A 96 -23.73 2.70 -11.92
C LEU A 96 -24.36 3.31 -10.66
N LEU A 97 -24.09 4.59 -10.41
CA LEU A 97 -24.67 5.34 -9.29
C LEU A 97 -26.02 5.97 -9.67
N ARG A 98 -26.12 6.48 -10.89
CA ARG A 98 -27.33 7.14 -11.37
C ARG A 98 -27.51 6.89 -12.87
N ASP A 99 -28.70 6.43 -13.22
CA ASP A 99 -29.19 6.42 -14.60
C ASP A 99 -30.12 7.62 -14.79
N ALA A 100 -29.98 8.32 -15.91
CA ALA A 100 -30.89 9.41 -16.22
C ALA A 100 -32.26 8.84 -16.63
N PRO A 101 -33.38 9.48 -16.24
CA PRO A 101 -34.70 9.04 -16.68
C PRO A 101 -34.80 9.05 -18.21
N PRO A 102 -35.53 8.10 -18.83
CA PRO A 102 -35.67 8.04 -20.29
C PRO A 102 -36.30 9.29 -20.92
N ALA A 103 -36.95 10.13 -20.10
CA ALA A 103 -37.51 11.41 -20.52
C ALA A 103 -36.47 12.54 -20.67
N THR A 104 -35.24 12.38 -20.17
CA THR A 104 -34.18 13.39 -20.25
C THR A 104 -32.82 12.67 -20.25
N PRO A 105 -32.23 12.37 -21.42
CA PRO A 105 -30.92 11.72 -21.49
C PRO A 105 -29.84 12.71 -21.03
N MET A 106 -29.63 12.78 -19.71
CA MET A 106 -28.58 13.54 -19.03
C MET A 106 -27.43 12.59 -18.66
N GLY A 107 -27.09 11.64 -19.53
CA GLY A 107 -25.97 10.73 -19.31
C GLY A 107 -26.09 9.80 -18.09
N LYS A 108 -24.99 9.12 -17.77
CA LYS A 108 -24.89 8.13 -16.69
C LYS A 108 -23.76 8.50 -15.73
N LEU A 109 -24.02 8.35 -14.43
CA LEU A 109 -23.00 8.55 -13.39
C LEU A 109 -22.50 7.19 -12.91
N TYR A 110 -21.21 6.95 -13.04
CA TYR A 110 -20.52 5.74 -12.58
C TYR A 110 -19.59 6.06 -11.42
N LEU A 111 -19.44 5.12 -10.48
CA LEU A 111 -18.34 5.08 -9.52
C LEU A 111 -17.33 4.03 -9.99
N VAL A 112 -16.14 4.49 -10.36
CA VAL A 112 -15.02 3.64 -10.75
C VAL A 112 -14.10 3.48 -9.56
N GLU A 113 -13.88 2.25 -9.13
CA GLU A 113 -13.02 1.90 -8.01
C GLU A 113 -11.88 0.99 -8.49
N VAL A 114 -10.67 1.28 -8.03
CA VAL A 114 -9.49 0.45 -8.22
C VAL A 114 -9.00 -0.03 -6.87
N GLU A 115 -8.88 -1.34 -6.72
CA GLU A 115 -8.28 -1.97 -5.54
C GLU A 115 -6.98 -2.66 -5.95
N VAL A 116 -5.91 -2.41 -5.19
CA VAL A 116 -4.57 -2.97 -5.41
C VAL A 116 -4.15 -3.75 -4.17
N THR A 117 -3.64 -4.97 -4.36
CA THR A 117 -3.03 -5.80 -3.32
C THR A 117 -1.58 -6.11 -3.66
N TRP A 118 -0.77 -6.31 -2.62
CA TRP A 118 0.62 -6.77 -2.75
C TRP A 118 0.92 -7.80 -1.66
N TRP A 119 1.78 -8.78 -1.98
CA TRP A 119 2.08 -9.94 -1.12
C TRP A 119 0.88 -10.80 -0.69
N THR A 120 -0.29 -10.56 -1.28
CA THR A 120 -1.51 -11.35 -1.07
C THR A 120 -2.35 -11.35 -2.34
N ASP A 121 -2.96 -12.49 -2.61
CA ASP A 121 -3.86 -12.67 -3.74
C ASP A 121 -5.30 -12.24 -3.39
N GLN A 122 -5.58 -11.87 -2.14
CA GLN A 122 -6.91 -11.50 -1.68
C GLN A 122 -6.98 -10.10 -1.05
N PRO A 123 -7.93 -9.26 -1.49
CA PRO A 123 -8.16 -7.96 -0.88
C PRO A 123 -8.61 -8.09 0.58
N GLY A 124 -8.08 -7.23 1.46
CA GLY A 124 -8.43 -7.19 2.87
C GLY A 124 -7.69 -8.16 3.79
N GLN A 125 -6.78 -9.00 3.27
CA GLN A 125 -5.91 -9.78 4.14
C GLN A 125 -4.90 -8.86 4.88
N THR A 126 -4.80 -9.08 6.18
CA THR A 126 -3.85 -8.40 7.06
C THR A 126 -2.81 -9.42 7.49
N ARG A 127 -1.53 -9.20 7.17
CA ARG A 127 -0.45 -10.06 7.68
C ARG A 127 -0.14 -9.62 9.11
N ARG A 128 -0.03 -10.57 10.05
CA ARG A 128 0.47 -10.32 11.41
C ARG A 128 1.81 -9.59 11.26
N GLU A 129 1.90 -8.39 11.81
CA GLU A 129 3.04 -7.44 11.76
C GLU A 129 3.13 -6.46 10.56
N THR A 130 2.30 -6.56 9.52
CA THR A 130 2.48 -5.74 8.28
C THR A 130 1.29 -4.85 7.91
N GLY A 131 0.28 -4.73 8.78
CA GLY A 131 -0.88 -3.88 8.53
C GLY A 131 -1.67 -4.26 7.27
N LYS A 132 -2.42 -3.30 6.71
CA LYS A 132 -3.26 -3.52 5.52
C LYS A 132 -2.40 -3.61 4.26
N LEU A 133 -2.49 -4.75 3.57
CA LEU A 133 -1.79 -5.04 2.30
C LEU A 133 -2.66 -4.77 1.07
N SER A 134 -3.69 -3.95 1.24
CA SER A 134 -4.55 -3.52 0.15
C SER A 134 -4.84 -2.02 0.23
N LEU A 135 -4.90 -1.40 -0.94
CA LEU A 135 -5.26 -0.01 -1.12
C LEU A 135 -6.45 0.06 -2.08
N LYS A 136 -7.47 0.84 -1.72
CA LYS A 136 -8.64 1.08 -2.56
C LYS A 136 -8.75 2.58 -2.83
N THR A 137 -8.91 2.94 -4.10
CA THR A 137 -9.15 4.32 -4.54
C THR A 137 -10.34 4.34 -5.50
N GLY A 138 -11.08 5.44 -5.58
CA GLY A 138 -12.22 5.51 -6.48
C GLY A 138 -12.63 6.94 -6.83
N ARG A 139 -13.29 7.09 -7.97
CA ARG A 139 -13.76 8.38 -8.50
C ARG A 139 -15.13 8.23 -9.15
N ALA A 140 -16.01 9.20 -8.90
CA ALA A 140 -17.25 9.32 -9.64
C ALA A 140 -16.99 9.95 -11.01
N VAL A 141 -17.48 9.33 -12.07
CA VAL A 141 -17.30 9.73 -13.47
C VAL A 141 -18.67 9.87 -14.09
N TYR A 142 -18.92 11.03 -14.67
CA TYR A 142 -20.12 11.32 -15.43
C TYR A 142 -19.83 11.14 -16.92
N VAL A 143 -20.69 10.38 -17.61
CA VAL A 143 -20.58 10.10 -19.04
C VAL A 143 -21.84 10.63 -19.70
N GLU A 144 -21.68 11.66 -20.54
CA GLU A 144 -22.77 12.16 -21.39
C GLU A 144 -23.07 11.13 -22.50
N GLU A 145 -24.34 10.85 -22.73
CA GLU A 145 -24.82 10.00 -23.84
C GLU A 145 -25.08 10.84 -25.10
#